data_AF-A0A5D0RQV9-F1
#
_entry.id   AF-A0A5D0RQV9-F1
#
_cell.length_a   1.000
_cell.length_b   1.000
_cell.length_c   1.000
_cell.angle_alpha   90.00
_cell.angle_beta   90.00
_cell.angle_gamma   90.00
#
_symmetry.space_group_name_H-M   'P 1'
#
loop_
_entity.id
_entity.type
_entity.pdbx_description
1 polymer ?
#
loop_
_entity_poly.entity_id
_entity_poly.type
_entity_poly.pdbx_seq_one_letter_code
_entity_poly.pdbx_strand_id
1 'polypeptide(L)'
;MAKKPTDRPEPPVEEVQPRVLEEPGAGASEQVTDADDNNVWMRGLWMVVLALLFGIGEFVLVVAAVLQFLWLLFGKERNEPIAAFGKDLADWLARIALYQAGSTDERPFPFTRWGPKD
;
A
#
# COMPACT_ATOMS: atom_id res chain seq x y z
N MET A 1 -55.70 55.53 38.81
CA MET A 1 -55.66 54.19 39.41
C MET A 1 -55.76 53.17 38.28
N ALA A 2 -54.63 52.63 37.82
CA ALA A 2 -54.55 51.74 36.66
C ALA A 2 -54.72 50.28 37.11
N LYS A 3 -55.77 49.60 36.64
CA LYS A 3 -55.94 48.15 36.84
C LYS A 3 -55.10 47.41 35.79
N LYS A 4 -54.06 46.74 36.26
CA LYS A 4 -53.10 45.95 35.47
C LYS A 4 -53.83 44.74 34.83
N PRO A 5 -53.58 44.39 33.55
CA PRO A 5 -54.30 43.31 32.90
C PRO A 5 -53.75 41.94 33.33
N THR A 6 -54.67 41.08 33.76
CA THR A 6 -54.70 39.63 33.58
C THR A 6 -53.48 38.82 34.00
N ASP A 7 -53.62 38.25 35.20
CA ASP A 7 -52.93 37.07 35.72
C ASP A 7 -53.25 35.86 34.81
N ARG A 8 -52.44 35.68 33.76
CA ARG A 8 -52.48 34.48 32.92
C ARG A 8 -51.43 33.52 33.50
N PRO A 9 -51.80 32.31 33.94
CA PRO A 9 -50.79 31.33 34.32
C PRO A 9 -49.95 31.05 33.08
N GLU A 10 -48.65 31.33 33.15
CA GLU A 10 -47.74 30.91 32.10
C GLU A 10 -47.83 29.38 32.01
N PRO A 11 -48.03 28.79 30.81
CA PRO A 11 -47.93 27.36 30.68
C PRO A 11 -46.58 26.93 31.25
N PRO A 12 -46.46 25.76 31.90
CA PRO A 12 -45.17 25.25 32.35
C PRO A 12 -44.22 25.42 31.17
N VAL A 13 -43.14 26.18 31.36
CA VAL A 13 -42.09 26.27 30.37
C VAL A 13 -41.56 24.85 30.32
N GLU A 14 -42.11 24.04 29.42
CA GLU A 14 -41.54 22.76 29.07
C GLU A 14 -40.17 23.16 28.54
N GLU A 15 -39.16 23.03 29.39
CA GLU A 15 -37.78 23.30 29.04
C GLU A 15 -37.54 22.46 27.81
N VAL A 16 -37.64 23.11 26.64
CA VAL A 16 -37.27 22.51 25.37
C VAL A 16 -35.76 22.40 25.49
N GLN A 17 -35.32 21.34 26.16
CA GLN A 17 -33.93 20.97 26.22
C GLN A 17 -33.48 20.96 24.77
N PRO A 18 -32.43 21.71 24.41
CA PRO A 18 -31.98 21.76 23.04
C PRO A 18 -31.78 20.33 22.60
N ARG A 19 -32.63 19.88 21.68
CA ARG A 19 -32.53 18.53 21.14
C ARG A 19 -31.21 18.53 20.41
N VAL A 20 -30.18 17.96 21.03
CA VAL A 20 -28.96 17.60 20.34
C VAL A 20 -29.42 16.71 19.21
N LEU A 21 -29.38 17.25 18.00
CA LEU A 21 -29.62 16.47 16.80
C LEU A 21 -28.47 15.47 16.77
N GLU A 22 -28.76 14.20 17.07
CA GLU A 22 -27.83 13.14 16.70
C GLU A 22 -27.84 13.10 15.17
N GLU A 23 -26.92 13.84 14.57
CA GLU A 23 -26.63 13.79 13.14
C GLU A 23 -26.32 12.32 12.82
N PRO A 24 -27.17 11.63 12.02
CA PRO A 24 -26.93 10.24 11.65
C PRO A 24 -25.74 10.21 10.70
N GLY A 25 -24.55 10.14 11.30
CA GLY A 25 -23.26 10.31 10.65
C GLY A 25 -22.09 10.42 11.63
N ALA A 26 -22.32 10.82 12.89
CA ALA A 26 -21.29 10.90 13.93
C ALA A 26 -20.83 9.53 14.51
N GLY A 27 -20.98 8.47 13.71
CA GLY A 27 -20.35 7.16 13.93
C GLY A 27 -19.42 6.75 12.78
N ALA A 28 -19.19 7.63 11.81
CA ALA A 28 -18.22 7.39 10.74
C ALA A 28 -16.81 7.75 11.23
N SER A 29 -16.25 6.88 12.06
CA SER A 29 -14.81 6.61 12.16
C SER A 29 -13.87 7.82 12.09
N GLU A 30 -13.79 8.61 13.15
CA GLU A 30 -12.52 9.29 13.45
C GLU A 30 -11.57 8.27 14.09
N GLN A 31 -11.09 7.33 13.28
CA GLN A 31 -9.77 6.77 13.51
C GLN A 31 -8.79 7.81 13.01
N VAL A 32 -8.47 8.81 13.83
CA VAL A 32 -7.24 9.60 13.63
C VAL A 32 -6.11 8.61 13.89
N THR A 33 -5.71 7.91 12.85
CA THR A 33 -4.58 7.00 12.90
C THR A 33 -3.32 7.85 12.97
N ASP A 34 -2.58 7.77 14.07
CA ASP A 34 -1.13 8.04 14.13
C ASP A 34 -0.33 7.05 13.23
N ALA A 35 -0.89 6.66 12.09
CA ALA A 35 -0.34 5.69 11.14
C ALA A 35 0.37 6.37 9.96
N ASP A 36 0.23 7.68 9.77
CA ASP A 36 0.85 8.37 8.64
C ASP A 36 2.39 8.39 8.74
N ASP A 37 2.96 8.69 9.91
CA ASP A 37 4.41 8.69 10.11
C ASP A 37 5.00 7.27 10.17
N ASN A 38 4.29 6.33 10.81
CA ASN A 38 4.73 4.93 10.94
C ASN A 38 4.79 4.22 9.57
N ASN A 39 3.94 4.61 8.61
CA ASN A 39 3.89 4.00 7.28
C ASN A 39 5.09 4.41 6.40
N VAL A 40 5.58 5.65 6.50
CA VAL A 40 6.71 6.14 5.70
C VAL A 40 8.03 5.47 6.11
N TRP A 41 8.30 5.35 7.41
CA TRP A 41 9.48 4.65 7.91
C TRP A 41 9.43 3.15 7.58
N MET A 42 8.26 2.53 7.69
CA MET A 42 8.06 1.13 7.29
C MET A 42 8.32 0.93 5.80
N ARG A 43 7.84 1.84 4.94
CA ARG A 43 8.14 1.86 3.51
C ARG A 43 9.64 1.98 3.26
N GLY A 44 10.33 2.88 3.97
CA GLY A 44 11.79 3.04 3.88
C GLY A 44 12.55 1.75 4.25
N LEU A 45 12.13 1.06 5.30
CA LEU A 45 12.71 -0.25 5.67
C LEU A 45 12.53 -1.28 4.55
N TRP A 46 11.33 -1.37 3.97
CA TRP A 46 11.07 -2.27 2.84
C TRP A 46 11.87 -1.88 1.59
N MET A 47 12.07 -0.60 1.34
CA MET A 47 12.94 -0.12 0.26
C MET A 47 14.38 -0.61 0.43
N VAL A 48 14.94 -0.58 1.64
CA VAL A 48 16.31 -1.08 1.89
C VAL A 48 16.39 -2.60 1.69
N VAL A 49 15.42 -3.35 2.22
CA VAL A 49 15.36 -4.82 2.03
C VAL A 49 15.23 -5.18 0.56
N LEU A 50 14.32 -4.54 -0.16
CA LEU A 50 14.10 -4.79 -1.59
C LEU A 50 15.29 -4.36 -2.44
N ALA A 51 16.00 -3.29 -2.09
CA ALA A 51 17.23 -2.90 -2.75
C ALA A 51 18.34 -3.95 -2.59
N LEU A 52 18.47 -4.56 -1.40
CA LEU A 52 19.39 -5.67 -1.19
C LEU A 52 19.00 -6.89 -2.04
N LEU A 53 17.71 -7.23 -2.06
CA LEU A 53 17.16 -8.31 -2.90
C LEU A 53 17.37 -8.03 -4.39
N PHE A 54 17.21 -6.79 -4.83
CA PHE A 54 17.46 -6.35 -6.20
C PHE A 54 18.92 -6.60 -6.60
N GLY A 55 19.88 -6.24 -5.74
CA GLY A 55 21.30 -6.51 -5.99
C GLY A 55 21.62 -8.01 -6.08
N ILE A 56 20.99 -8.84 -5.24
CA ILE A 56 21.11 -10.30 -5.33
C ILE A 56 20.51 -10.80 -6.66
N GLY A 57 19.33 -10.30 -7.04
CA GLY A 57 18.69 -10.65 -8.30
C GLY A 57 19.52 -10.28 -9.52
N GLU A 58 20.13 -9.09 -9.52
CA GLU A 58 21.05 -8.67 -10.58
C GLU A 58 22.26 -9.60 -10.67
N PHE A 59 22.87 -9.97 -9.54
CA PHE A 59 23.97 -10.93 -9.52
C PHE A 59 23.55 -12.30 -10.09
N VAL A 60 22.38 -12.82 -9.68
CA VAL A 60 21.84 -14.08 -10.21
C VAL A 60 21.56 -13.97 -11.71
N LEU A 61 21.06 -12.82 -12.19
CA LEU A 61 20.81 -12.59 -13.61
C LEU A 61 22.11 -12.64 -14.42
N VAL A 62 23.18 -12.03 -13.92
CA VAL A 62 24.51 -12.09 -14.56
C VAL A 62 25.03 -13.52 -14.61
N VAL A 63 24.92 -14.27 -13.50
CA VAL A 63 25.31 -15.69 -13.47
C VAL A 63 24.50 -16.51 -14.49
N ALA A 64 23.18 -16.33 -14.53
CA ALA A 64 22.29 -17.00 -15.48
C ALA A 64 22.67 -16.65 -16.94
N ALA A 65 22.97 -15.39 -17.22
CA ALA A 65 23.41 -14.93 -18.54
C ALA A 65 24.75 -15.57 -18.95
N VAL A 66 25.71 -15.69 -18.04
CA VAL A 66 26.99 -16.39 -18.29
C VAL A 66 26.73 -17.87 -18.59
N LEU A 67 25.92 -18.57 -17.78
CA LEU A 67 25.58 -19.98 -18.03
C LEU A 67 24.89 -20.16 -19.40
N GLN A 68 23.94 -19.29 -19.73
CA GLN A 68 23.24 -19.26 -21.01
C GLN A 68 24.22 -19.07 -22.19
N PHE A 69 25.19 -18.16 -22.03
CA PHE A 69 26.22 -17.90 -23.03
C PHE A 69 27.16 -19.08 -23.21
N LEU A 70 27.58 -19.74 -22.13
CA LEU A 70 28.40 -20.96 -22.21
C LEU A 70 27.65 -22.08 -22.93
N TRP A 71 26.34 -22.24 -22.68
CA TRP A 71 25.51 -23.22 -23.39
C TRP A 71 25.46 -22.95 -24.89
N LEU A 72 25.30 -21.67 -25.26
CA LEU A 72 25.30 -21.25 -26.66
C LEU A 72 26.66 -21.52 -27.33
N LEU A 73 27.76 -21.30 -26.60
CA LEU A 73 29.12 -21.44 -27.12
C LEU A 73 29.51 -22.92 -27.34
N PHE A 74 29.20 -23.80 -26.39
CA PHE A 74 29.58 -25.22 -26.46
C PHE A 74 28.51 -26.10 -27.10
N GLY A 75 27.24 -25.89 -26.74
CA GLY A 75 26.11 -26.69 -27.20
C GLY A 75 25.49 -26.19 -28.51
N LYS A 76 25.78 -24.95 -28.96
CA LYS A 76 25.12 -24.28 -30.10
C LYS A 76 23.59 -24.19 -29.99
N GLU A 77 23.04 -24.41 -28.79
CA GLU A 77 21.62 -24.42 -28.53
C GLU A 77 21.31 -23.53 -27.32
N ARG A 78 20.09 -22.99 -27.31
CA ARG A 78 19.58 -22.19 -26.20
C ARG A 78 19.01 -23.12 -25.12
N ASN A 79 19.45 -22.93 -23.88
CA ASN A 79 18.83 -23.58 -22.73
C ASN A 79 17.50 -22.88 -22.36
N GLU A 80 16.37 -23.46 -22.80
CA GLU A 80 15.03 -22.91 -22.53
C GLU A 80 14.73 -22.69 -21.03
N PRO A 81 15.08 -23.61 -20.10
CA PRO A 81 14.91 -23.37 -18.67
C PRO A 81 15.60 -22.11 -18.13
N ILE A 82 16.85 -21.87 -18.52
CA ILE A 82 17.60 -20.68 -18.07
C ILE A 82 16.98 -19.40 -18.63
N ALA A 83 16.56 -19.43 -19.90
CA ALA A 83 15.90 -18.31 -20.55
C ALA A 83 14.54 -17.99 -19.89
N ALA A 84 13.74 -19.01 -19.56
CA ALA A 84 12.46 -18.84 -18.86
C ALA A 84 12.66 -18.26 -17.45
N PHE A 85 13.61 -18.79 -16.69
CA PHE A 85 13.95 -18.24 -15.37
C PHE A 85 14.41 -16.78 -15.45
N GLY A 86 15.27 -16.44 -16.42
CA GLY A 86 15.74 -15.06 -16.63
C GLY A 86 14.59 -14.09 -16.96
N LYS A 87 13.57 -14.54 -17.69
CA LYS A 87 12.36 -13.75 -17.97
C LYS A 87 11.58 -13.44 -16.69
N ASP A 88 11.35 -14.44 -15.85
CA ASP A 88 10.63 -14.27 -14.58
C ASP A 88 11.40 -13.36 -13.62
N LEU A 89 12.73 -13.53 -13.55
CA LEU A 89 13.61 -12.70 -12.74
C LEU A 89 13.60 -11.23 -13.21
N ALA A 90 13.63 -10.99 -14.53
CA ALA A 90 13.56 -9.64 -15.08
C ALA A 90 12.24 -8.94 -14.75
N ASP A 91 11.11 -9.64 -14.83
CA ASP A 91 9.79 -9.10 -14.45
C ASP A 91 9.75 -8.74 -12.95
N TRP A 92 10.31 -9.60 -12.09
CA TRP A 92 10.42 -9.33 -10.67
C TRP A 92 11.31 -8.12 -10.35
N LEU A 93 12.47 -7.99 -11.01
CA LEU A 93 13.36 -6.83 -10.88
C LEU A 93 12.65 -5.53 -11.30
N ALA A 94 11.87 -5.55 -12.38
CA ALA A 94 11.10 -4.40 -12.83
C ALA A 94 10.07 -3.96 -11.77
N ARG A 95 9.38 -4.90 -11.12
CA ARG A 95 8.43 -4.60 -10.03
C ARG A 95 9.11 -3.97 -8.82
N ILE A 96 10.31 -4.45 -8.44
CA ILE A 96 11.10 -3.81 -7.38
C ILE A 96 11.46 -2.38 -7.77
N ALA A 97 11.94 -2.16 -8.99
CA ALA A 97 12.30 -0.83 -9.45
C ALA A 97 11.11 0.15 -9.40
N LEU A 98 9.91 -0.31 -9.77
CA LEU A 98 8.68 0.50 -9.67
C LEU A 98 8.31 0.83 -8.21
N TYR A 99 8.44 -0.13 -7.28
CA TYR A 99 8.24 0.12 -5.85
C TYR A 99 9.26 1.13 -5.31
N GLN A 100 10.53 0.96 -5.71
CA GLN A 100 11.64 1.82 -5.32
C GLN A 100 11.47 3.26 -5.85
N ALA A 101 10.95 3.41 -7.07
CA ALA A 101 10.61 4.70 -7.66
C ALA A 101 9.33 5.33 -7.06
N GLY A 102 8.64 4.60 -6.19
CA GLY A 102 7.36 5.01 -5.61
C GLY A 102 6.21 5.08 -6.62
N SER A 103 6.36 4.42 -7.76
CA SER A 103 5.31 4.31 -8.78
C SER A 103 4.22 3.29 -8.41
N THR A 104 4.50 2.42 -7.43
CA THR A 104 3.55 1.47 -6.87
C THR A 104 3.81 1.26 -5.38
N ASP A 105 2.75 1.05 -4.61
CA ASP A 105 2.83 0.62 -3.21
C ASP A 105 2.67 -0.91 -3.05
N GLU A 106 2.47 -1.65 -4.14
CA GLU A 106 2.51 -3.12 -4.13
C GLU A 106 3.94 -3.60 -3.86
N ARG A 107 4.11 -4.37 -2.77
CA ARG A 107 5.39 -5.00 -2.43
C ARG A 107 5.58 -6.26 -3.26
N PRO A 108 6.66 -6.40 -4.04
CA PRO A 108 6.95 -7.62 -4.82
C PRO A 108 7.27 -8.82 -3.92
N PHE A 109 7.51 -10.00 -4.50
CA PHE A 109 7.81 -11.25 -3.79
C PHE A 109 8.85 -11.03 -2.67
N PRO A 110 8.62 -11.56 -1.45
CA PRO A 110 7.74 -12.69 -1.11
C PRO A 110 6.25 -12.37 -0.86
N PHE A 111 5.82 -11.10 -0.95
CA PHE A 111 4.43 -10.73 -0.61
C PHE A 111 3.44 -10.95 -1.75
N THR A 112 3.93 -10.97 -2.99
CA THR A 112 3.15 -11.26 -4.19
C THR A 112 3.66 -12.52 -4.88
N ARG A 113 2.85 -13.08 -5.78
CA ARG A 113 3.20 -14.25 -6.60
C ARG A 113 4.55 -14.09 -7.31
N TRP A 114 5.29 -15.18 -7.41
CA TRP A 114 6.48 -15.32 -8.24
C TRP A 114 6.07 -15.60 -9.70
N GLY A 115 6.57 -14.79 -10.63
CA GLY A 115 6.30 -14.91 -12.07
C GLY A 115 5.35 -13.84 -12.63
N PRO A 116 5.17 -13.80 -13.97
CA PRO A 116 4.34 -12.81 -14.65
C PRO A 116 2.92 -12.77 -14.07
N LYS A 117 2.35 -11.56 -13.98
CA LYS A 117 0.89 -11.39 -13.80
C LYS A 117 0.30 -11.53 -15.19
N ASP A 118 -0.39 -12.65 -15.42
CA ASP A 118 -1.05 -13.05 -16.66
C ASP A 118 -1.77 -11.89 -17.38
#